data_AF-A0A2P6AVB7-F1
#
_entry.id   AF-A0A2P6AVB7-F1
#
_cell.length_a   1.000
_cell.length_b   1.000
_cell.length_c   1.000
_cell.angle_alpha   90.00
_cell.angle_beta   90.00
_cell.angle_gamma   90.00
#
_symmetry.space_group_name_H-M   'P 1'
#
loop_
_entity.id
_entity.type
_entity.pdbx_description
1 polymer ?
#
loop_
_entity_poly.entity_id
_entity_poly.type
_entity_poly.pdbx_seq_one_letter_code
_entity_poly.pdbx_strand_id
1 'polypeptide(L)' 'EKVKYPHDKMEGLWVINSSTLGVINDDDFALWVNPVTFALQQKYLDSANTVFDGNTLYVIDGLDLKPLP' A
#
# COMPACT_ATOMS: atom_id res chain seq x y z
N GLU A 1 13.40 -7.69 -8.29
CA GLU A 1 11.95 -8.00 -8.23
C GLU A 1 11.23 -6.68 -7.99
N LYS A 2 10.09 -6.40 -8.67
CA LYS A 2 9.28 -5.23 -8.28
C LYS A 2 8.74 -5.51 -6.88
N VAL A 3 8.78 -4.52 -5.99
CA VAL A 3 8.14 -4.62 -4.68
C VAL A 3 6.70 -5.04 -4.92
N LYS A 4 6.23 -6.12 -4.28
CA LYS A 4 4.87 -6.65 -4.42
C LYS A 4 3.85 -5.73 -3.73
N TYR A 5 3.87 -4.45 -4.08
CA TYR A 5 2.94 -3.43 -3.60
C TYR A 5 1.63 -3.62 -4.39
N PRO A 6 0.54 -4.04 -3.72
CA PRO A 6 -0.68 -4.48 -4.39
C PRO A 6 -1.61 -3.31 -4.79
N HIS A 7 -1.23 -2.09 -4.43
CA HIS A 7 -2.04 -0.89 -4.64
C HIS A 7 -1.66 -0.17 -5.92
N ASP A 8 -2.63 0.51 -6.51
CA ASP A 8 -2.50 1.26 -7.76
C ASP A 8 -1.74 2.59 -7.59
N LYS A 9 -1.74 3.16 -6.39
CA LYS A 9 -1.11 4.43 -6.04
C LYS A 9 -0.38 4.32 -4.71
N MET A 10 0.79 4.96 -4.62
CA MET A 10 1.52 5.16 -3.37
C MET A 10 1.07 6.46 -2.70
N GLU A 11 0.90 6.46 -1.38
CA GLU A 11 0.39 7.62 -0.63
C GLU A 11 1.40 8.22 0.35
N GLY A 12 2.26 7.39 0.93
CA GLY A 12 3.36 7.86 1.76
C GLY A 12 4.68 7.20 1.41
N LEU A 13 5.75 7.98 1.50
CA LEU A 13 7.11 7.52 1.34
C LEU A 13 7.94 7.95 2.56
N TRP A 14 8.66 7.00 3.15
CA TRP A 14 9.54 7.26 4.28
C TRP A 14 10.92 6.67 4.03
N VAL A 15 11.92 7.53 3.83
CA VAL A 15 13.32 7.10 3.89
C VAL A 15 13.68 6.90 5.36
N ILE A 16 13.71 5.63 5.78
CA ILE A 16 13.97 5.28 7.18
C ILE A 16 15.46 5.44 7.48
N ASN A 17 16.31 4.93 6.59
CA ASN A 17 17.77 5.03 6.67
C ASN A 17 18.40 4.82 5.27
N SER A 18 19.73 4.66 5.20
CA SER A 18 20.49 4.52 3.96
C SER A 18 20.23 3.23 3.15
N SER A 19 19.48 2.26 3.70
CA SER A 19 19.17 0.99 3.02
C SER A 19 17.70 0.56 3.10
N THR A 20 16.87 1.27 3.87
CA THR A 20 15.49 0.88 4.13
C THR A 20 14.51 1.99 3.74
N LEU A 21 13.49 1.61 2.96
CA LEU A 21 12.42 2.49 2.50
C LEU A 21 11.06 1.95 2.98
N GLY A 22 10.28 2.81 3.62
CA GLY A 22 8.89 2.56 3.96
C GLY A 22 7.95 3.13 2.89
N VAL A 23 6.96 2.34 2.46
CA VAL A 23 5.87 2.78 1.58
C VAL A 23 4.54 2.56 2.30
N ILE A 24 3.70 3.59 2.36
CA ILE A 24 2.43 3.57 3.10
C ILE A 24 1.26 3.52 2.12
N ASN A 25 0.28 2.67 2.44
CA ASN A 25 -1.10 2.75 1.94
C ASN A 25 -1.97 3.37 3.04
N ASP A 26 -2.70 4.43 2.71
CA ASP A 26 -3.74 5.10 3.47
C ASP A 26 -5.08 4.77 2.81
N ASP A 27 -5.70 3.68 3.26
CA ASP A 27 -6.75 2.97 2.52
C ASP A 27 -8.13 3.69 2.52
N ASP A 28 -8.19 4.99 2.80
CA ASP A 28 -9.42 5.78 2.77
C ASP A 28 -10.60 5.07 3.51
N PHE A 29 -10.31 4.59 4.73
CA PHE A 29 -11.20 3.79 5.60
C PHE A 29 -11.47 2.33 5.18
N ALA A 30 -10.80 1.81 4.16
CA ALA A 30 -10.97 0.46 3.64
C ALA A 30 -12.33 0.17 3.04
N LEU A 31 -12.97 1.20 2.48
CA LEU A 31 -14.34 1.12 2.02
C LEU A 31 -14.49 1.67 0.60
N TRP A 32 -15.44 1.11 -0.13
CA TRP A 32 -15.86 1.62 -1.42
C TRP A 32 -17.37 1.48 -1.58
N VAL A 33 -17.96 2.24 -2.50
CA VAL A 33 -19.40 2.16 -2.79
C VAL A 33 -19.59 1.32 -4.04
N ASN A 34 -20.38 0.26 -3.92
CA ASN A 34 -20.76 -0.55 -5.06
C ASN A 34 -21.60 0.28 -6.04
N PRO A 35 -21.17 0.50 -7.29
CA PRO A 35 -21.85 1.43 -8.20
C PRO A 35 -23.21 0.93 -8.69
N VAL A 36 -23.54 -0.35 -8.48
CA VAL A 36 -24.81 -0.95 -8.90
C VAL A 36 -25.82 -0.95 -7.75
N THR A 37 -25.39 -1.34 -6.56
CA THR A 37 -26.27 -1.47 -5.39
C THR A 37 -26.26 -0.23 -4.49
N PHE A 38 -25.28 0.66 -4.65
CA PHE A 38 -24.99 1.81 -3.77
C PHE A 38 -24.73 1.42 -2.31
N ALA A 39 -24.48 0.14 -2.04
CA ALA A 39 -24.08 -0.32 -0.72
C ALA A 39 -22.61 0.01 -0.45
N LEU A 40 -22.31 0.39 0.80
CA LEU A 40 -20.96 0.49 1.31
C LEU A 40 -20.37 -0.92 1.46
N GLN A 41 -19.18 -1.15 0.91
CA GLN A 41 -18.51 -2.44 0.92
C GLN A 41 -17.10 -2.32 1.45
N GLN A 42 -16.64 -3.37 2.15
CA GLN A 42 -15.24 -3.56 2.51
C GLN A 42 -14.41 -3.74 1.23
N LYS A 43 -13.26 -3.05 1.18
CA LYS A 43 -12.26 -3.19 0.11
C LYS A 43 -11.30 -4.32 0.46
N TYR A 44 -10.90 -5.09 -0.56
CA TYR A 44 -10.03 -6.26 -0.44
C TYR A 44 -8.96 -6.23 -1.53
N LEU A 45 -7.77 -6.75 -1.22
CA LEU A 45 -6.64 -6.84 -2.14
C LEU A 45 -6.69 -8.07 -3.05
N ASP A 46 -7.58 -9.01 -2.76
CA ASP A 46 -7.71 -10.26 -3.48
C ASP A 46 -9.17 -10.54 -3.87
N SER A 47 -9.36 -11.23 -4.99
CA SER A 47 -10.70 -11.54 -5.50
C SER A 47 -11.46 -12.55 -4.63
N ALA A 48 -10.78 -13.27 -3.73
CA ALA A 48 -11.42 -14.18 -2.79
C ALA A 48 -11.92 -13.48 -1.51
N ASN A 49 -11.71 -12.15 -1.39
CA ASN A 49 -12.09 -11.34 -0.24
C ASN A 49 -11.50 -11.88 1.08
N THR A 50 -10.22 -12.24 1.08
CA THR A 50 -9.52 -12.78 2.27
C THR A 50 -8.50 -11.80 2.85
N VAL A 51 -8.06 -10.81 2.08
CA VAL A 51 -7.06 -9.82 2.49
C VAL A 51 -7.71 -8.43 2.45
N PHE A 52 -7.93 -7.85 3.63
CA PHE A 52 -8.42 -6.47 3.72
C PHE A 52 -7.38 -5.48 3.19
N ASP A 53 -7.85 -4.42 2.55
CA ASP A 53 -7.01 -3.36 1.97
C ASP A 53 -6.43 -2.39 3.03
N GLY A 54 -6.58 -2.64 4.33
CA GLY A 54 -6.31 -1.63 5.36
C GLY A 54 -4.91 -0.98 5.39
N ASN A 55 -4.80 0.10 6.16
CA ASN A 55 -3.57 0.86 6.34
C ASN A 55 -2.37 -0.05 6.64
N THR A 56 -1.38 -0.03 5.75
CA THR A 56 -0.24 -0.95 5.77
C THR A 56 1.05 -0.21 5.46
N LEU A 57 2.07 -0.40 6.29
CA LEU A 57 3.45 -0.01 6.01
C LEU A 57 4.19 -1.19 5.37
N TYR A 58 4.58 -1.02 4.11
CA TYR A 58 5.45 -1.95 3.40
C TYR A 58 6.90 -1.52 3.61
N VAL A 59 7.74 -2.43 4.11
CA VAL A 59 9.16 -2.17 4.35
C VAL A 59 9.99 -2.87 3.29
N ILE A 60 10.77 -2.09 2.56
CA ILE A 60 11.73 -2.58 1.56
C ILE A 60 13.12 -2.36 2.15
N ASP A 61 13.91 -3.42 2.21
CA ASP A 61 15.27 -3.38 2.73
C ASP A 61 16.30 -3.81 1.68
N GLY A 62 17.58 -3.56 1.96
CA GLY A 62 18.69 -3.90 1.07
C GLY A 62 18.84 -2.96 -0.13
N LEU A 63 18.33 -1.73 -0.03
CA LEU A 63 18.51 -0.69 -1.04
C LEU A 63 19.84 0.04 -0.84
N ASP A 64 20.33 0.74 -1.87
CA ASP A 64 21.38 1.75 -1.72
C ASP A 64 20.74 3.14 -1.89
N LEU A 65 20.44 3.78 -0.76
CA LEU A 65 19.76 5.08 -0.69
C LEU A 65 20.71 6.21 -0.26
N LYS A 66 22.02 6.00 -0.40
CA LYS A 66 22.99 7.06 -0.10
C LYS A 66 22.73 8.26 -1.03
N PRO A 67 22.80 9.51 -0.51
CA PRO A 67 22.70 10.68 -1.36
C PRO A 67 23.75 10.60 -2.47
N LEU A 68 23.34 10.92 -3.70
CA LEU A 68 24.29 11.11 -4.78
C LEU A 68 25.10 12.39 -4.50
N PRO A 69 26.42 12.40 -4.82
CA PRO A 69 27.27 13.57 -4.66
C PRO A 69 26.78 14.81 -5.43
#